data_AF-A0A179IJV0-F1
#
_entry.id   AF-A0A179IJV0-F1
#
_cell.length_a   1.000
_cell.length_b   1.000
_cell.length_c   1.000
_cell.angle_alpha   90.00
_cell.angle_beta   90.00
_cell.angle_gamma   90.00
#
_symmetry.space_group_name_H-M   'P 1'
#
loop_
_entity.id
_entity.type
_entity.pdbx_description
1 polymer ?
#
loop_
_entity_poly.entity_id
_entity_poly.type
_entity_poly.pdbx_seq_one_letter_code
_entity_poly.pdbx_strand_id
1 'polypeptide(L)'
;MVRSFFRPSDDSTLYQYLVPANMMLAQGLVSCAVIMRGVDAELARDMEDMAAGIRKAIDDYAVVKHPKYGDIYAYEVDGFGSVNFMDDANIPSLLSIPHLGYETNDNAIYKRTRDYVLSRSNPYFSTGPVLNSTGGPHLGPGMAWPMGIIMRIMTSDDDDEIAGSLKMLMGATSGLGLIHESVNTFDDTNWSRSWFAWANGLFGQMLIDLADRKPKILQRSFQD
;
A
#
# COMPACT_ATOMS: atom_id res chain seq x y z
N MET A 1 -13.09 3.16 -15.12
CA MET A 1 -11.97 3.65 -14.29
C MET A 1 -11.54 5.03 -14.77
N VAL A 2 -10.97 5.84 -13.87
CA VAL A 2 -10.45 7.19 -14.12
C VAL A 2 -8.94 7.09 -14.38
N ARG A 3 -8.46 7.84 -15.37
CA ARG A 3 -7.05 7.87 -15.74
C ARG A 3 -6.25 8.68 -14.72
N SER A 4 -5.11 8.13 -14.29
CA SER A 4 -4.05 8.86 -13.61
C SER A 4 -2.83 8.93 -14.52
N PHE A 5 -2.22 10.10 -14.62
CA PHE A 5 -0.97 10.28 -15.38
C PHE A 5 0.26 9.90 -14.56
N PHE A 6 0.16 10.06 -13.23
CA PHE A 6 1.22 9.81 -12.28
C PHE A 6 0.72 8.90 -11.15
N ARG A 7 1.66 8.17 -10.55
CA ARG A 7 1.48 7.40 -9.33
C ARG A 7 1.60 8.31 -8.11
N PRO A 8 1.27 7.83 -6.90
CA PRO A 8 1.52 8.57 -5.67
C PRO A 8 3.01 8.71 -5.32
N SER A 9 3.89 8.04 -6.09
CA SER A 9 5.35 8.25 -6.10
C SER A 9 5.80 9.42 -6.98
N ASP A 10 4.86 10.12 -7.63
CA ASP A 10 5.12 11.14 -8.67
C ASP A 10 5.81 10.60 -9.95
N ASP A 11 5.96 9.28 -10.08
CA ASP A 11 6.39 8.65 -11.32
C ASP A 11 5.23 8.50 -12.32
N SER A 12 5.49 8.53 -13.62
CA SER A 12 4.46 8.29 -14.63
C SER A 12 3.92 6.85 -14.58
N THR A 13 2.61 6.71 -14.80
CA THR A 13 2.00 5.38 -14.94
C THR A 13 2.42 4.72 -16.26
N LEU A 14 2.59 3.39 -16.28
CA LEU A 14 2.74 2.66 -17.55
C LEU A 14 1.40 2.54 -18.27
N TYR A 15 0.37 2.12 -17.52
CA TYR A 15 -1.02 2.15 -17.98
C TYR A 15 -1.85 3.05 -17.07
N GLN A 16 -2.67 3.92 -17.67
CA GLN A 16 -3.24 5.05 -16.94
C GLN A 16 -4.41 4.68 -16.02
N TYR A 17 -4.96 3.47 -16.08
CA TYR A 17 -5.88 3.02 -15.02
C TYR A 17 -5.06 2.43 -13.86
N LEU A 18 -4.52 3.33 -13.04
CA LEU A 18 -3.87 3.00 -11.78
C LEU A 18 -4.92 2.48 -10.80
N VAL A 19 -4.84 1.19 -10.49
CA VAL A 19 -5.90 0.45 -9.78
C VAL A 19 -6.02 0.91 -8.33
N PRO A 20 -4.95 1.01 -7.52
CA PRO A 20 -5.06 1.51 -6.14
C PRO A 20 -5.65 2.92 -6.04
N ALA A 21 -5.33 3.81 -6.98
CA ALA A 21 -5.90 5.16 -7.00
C ALA A 21 -7.39 5.17 -7.34
N ASN A 22 -7.84 4.28 -8.25
CA ASN A 22 -9.26 4.10 -8.53
C ASN A 22 -10.01 3.50 -7.32
N MET A 23 -9.38 2.59 -6.58
CA MET A 23 -9.92 2.05 -5.33
C MET A 23 -10.10 3.15 -4.28
N MET A 24 -9.08 3.99 -4.08
CA MET A 24 -9.15 5.14 -3.19
C MET A 24 -10.25 6.13 -3.61
N LEU A 25 -10.38 6.43 -4.91
CA LEU A 25 -11.42 7.31 -5.43
C LEU A 25 -12.83 6.75 -5.15
N ALA A 26 -13.07 5.48 -5.46
CA ALA A 26 -14.36 4.84 -5.22
C ALA A 26 -14.72 4.87 -3.72
N GLN A 27 -13.76 4.56 -2.85
CA GLN A 27 -13.99 4.57 -1.40
C GLN A 27 -14.19 5.98 -0.84
N GLY A 28 -13.45 6.95 -1.35
CA GLY A 28 -13.61 8.36 -1.02
C GLY A 28 -14.99 8.90 -1.42
N LEU A 29 -15.48 8.55 -2.61
CA LEU A 29 -16.81 8.92 -3.08
C LEU A 29 -17.91 8.38 -2.16
N VAL A 30 -17.86 7.10 -1.78
CA VAL A 30 -18.82 6.50 -0.83
C VAL A 30 -18.78 7.21 0.53
N SER A 31 -17.57 7.48 1.04
CA SER A 31 -17.40 8.11 2.36
C SER A 31 -17.93 9.55 2.36
N CYS A 32 -17.64 10.31 1.30
CA CYS A 32 -18.11 11.68 1.16
C CYS A 32 -19.61 11.77 0.85
N ALA A 33 -20.21 10.80 0.17
CA ALA A 33 -21.64 10.76 -0.11
C ALA A 33 -22.50 10.74 1.16
N VAL A 34 -22.01 10.13 2.25
CA VAL A 34 -22.68 10.15 3.57
C VAL A 34 -22.87 11.58 4.06
N ILE A 35 -21.86 12.43 3.92
CA ILE A 35 -21.91 13.84 4.30
C ILE A 35 -22.78 14.60 3.29
N MET A 36 -22.54 14.37 2.00
CA MET A 36 -23.20 15.10 0.91
C MET A 36 -24.71 14.88 0.92
N ARG A 37 -25.21 13.73 1.37
CA ARG A 37 -26.65 13.45 1.44
C ARG A 37 -27.42 14.45 2.30
N GLY A 38 -26.77 15.06 3.30
CA GLY A 38 -27.35 16.12 4.12
C GLY A 38 -27.28 17.53 3.50
N VAL A 39 -26.53 17.70 2.41
CA VAL A 39 -26.30 18.97 1.71
C VAL A 39 -27.00 18.99 0.35
N ASP A 40 -26.73 17.99 -0.48
CA ASP A 40 -27.29 17.77 -1.80
C ASP A 40 -27.48 16.25 -2.04
N ALA A 41 -28.74 15.81 -1.96
CA ALA A 41 -29.09 14.41 -2.10
C ALA A 41 -28.95 13.90 -3.55
N GLU A 42 -28.95 14.76 -4.56
CA GLU A 42 -28.74 14.37 -5.96
C GLU A 42 -27.25 14.13 -6.21
N LEU A 43 -26.41 15.07 -5.81
CA LEU A 43 -24.95 14.91 -5.91
C LEU A 43 -24.47 13.68 -5.10
N ALA A 44 -25.05 13.42 -3.92
CA ALA A 44 -24.72 12.23 -3.15
C ALA A 44 -25.00 10.92 -3.92
N ARG A 45 -26.11 10.87 -4.69
CA ARG A 45 -26.42 9.71 -5.54
C ARG A 45 -25.42 9.59 -6.69
N ASP A 46 -25.08 10.69 -7.34
CA ASP A 46 -24.08 10.69 -8.43
C ASP A 46 -22.71 10.18 -7.95
N MET A 47 -22.31 10.53 -6.72
CA MET A 47 -21.09 10.04 -6.09
C MET A 47 -21.12 8.52 -5.85
N GLU A 48 -22.24 8.01 -5.35
CA GLU A 48 -22.46 6.57 -5.11
C GLU A 48 -22.47 5.78 -6.43
N ASP A 49 -23.15 6.29 -7.44
CA ASP A 49 -23.23 5.69 -8.77
C ASP A 49 -21.85 5.65 -9.46
N MET A 50 -21.09 6.75 -9.36
CA MET A 50 -19.71 6.79 -9.87
C MET A 50 -18.81 5.79 -9.14
N ALA A 51 -18.91 5.69 -7.81
CA ALA A 51 -18.15 4.73 -7.02
C ALA A 51 -18.49 3.29 -7.42
N ALA A 52 -19.77 2.97 -7.58
CA ALA A 52 -20.23 1.66 -8.04
C ALA A 52 -19.73 1.33 -9.45
N GLY A 53 -19.75 2.30 -10.36
CA GLY A 53 -19.20 2.16 -11.71
C GLY A 53 -17.69 1.91 -11.73
N ILE A 54 -16.93 2.57 -10.86
CA ILE A 54 -15.48 2.33 -10.71
C ILE A 54 -15.22 0.95 -10.14
N ARG A 55 -15.93 0.53 -9.08
CA ARG A 55 -15.80 -0.81 -8.49
C ARG A 55 -16.07 -1.90 -9.52
N LYS A 56 -17.19 -1.78 -10.24
CA LYS A 56 -17.51 -2.71 -11.33
C LYS A 56 -16.40 -2.77 -12.39
N ALA A 57 -15.85 -1.64 -12.79
CA ALA A 57 -14.76 -1.61 -13.76
C ALA A 57 -13.46 -2.24 -13.21
N ILE A 58 -13.18 -2.13 -11.90
CA ILE A 58 -12.06 -2.83 -11.27
C ILE A 58 -12.29 -4.35 -11.32
N ASP A 59 -13.50 -4.81 -10.99
CA ASP A 59 -13.84 -6.23 -11.04
C ASP A 59 -13.71 -6.80 -12.45
N ASP A 60 -14.18 -6.06 -13.46
CA ASP A 60 -14.18 -6.52 -14.86
C ASP A 60 -12.78 -6.49 -15.50
N TYR A 61 -11.92 -5.53 -15.14
CA TYR A 61 -10.69 -5.24 -15.89
C TYR A 61 -9.40 -5.32 -15.08
N ALA A 62 -9.44 -5.20 -13.76
CA ALA A 62 -8.27 -5.13 -12.90
C ALA A 62 -8.07 -6.37 -12.00
N VAL A 63 -9.07 -7.25 -11.88
CA VAL A 63 -8.88 -8.59 -11.34
C VAL A 63 -8.37 -9.51 -12.45
N VAL A 64 -7.10 -9.88 -12.38
CA VAL A 64 -6.41 -10.62 -13.44
C VAL A 64 -5.79 -11.90 -12.88
N LYS A 65 -5.91 -12.99 -13.65
CA LYS A 65 -5.33 -14.28 -13.30
C LYS A 65 -3.81 -14.28 -13.46
N HIS A 66 -3.09 -14.21 -12.34
CA HIS A 66 -1.64 -14.37 -12.30
C HIS A 66 -1.25 -15.87 -12.33
N PRO A 67 -0.21 -16.28 -13.10
CA PRO A 67 0.17 -17.69 -13.25
C PRO A 67 0.45 -18.44 -11.96
N LYS A 68 1.00 -17.76 -10.95
CA LYS A 68 1.38 -18.34 -9.65
C LYS A 68 0.37 -18.10 -8.53
N TYR A 69 -0.30 -16.94 -8.53
CA TYR A 69 -1.09 -16.47 -7.38
C TYR A 69 -2.60 -16.52 -7.64
N GLY A 70 -3.05 -17.01 -8.81
CA GLY A 70 -4.46 -16.99 -9.18
C GLY A 70 -4.95 -15.56 -9.42
N ASP A 71 -6.24 -15.31 -9.15
CA ASP A 71 -6.82 -14.00 -9.39
C ASP A 71 -6.32 -13.00 -8.35
N ILE A 72 -5.65 -11.94 -8.81
CA ILE A 72 -5.10 -10.83 -8.02
C ILE A 72 -5.51 -9.50 -8.64
N TYR A 73 -5.39 -8.42 -7.88
CA TYR A 73 -5.49 -7.08 -8.45
C TYR A 73 -4.20 -6.71 -9.18
N ALA A 74 -4.34 -6.23 -10.42
CA ALA A 74 -3.25 -5.60 -11.16
C ALA A 74 -2.90 -4.22 -10.57
N TYR A 75 -1.67 -3.74 -10.75
CA TYR A 75 -1.30 -2.39 -10.32
C TYR A 75 -1.83 -1.33 -11.30
N GLU A 76 -1.65 -1.59 -12.59
CA GLU A 76 -2.13 -0.73 -13.67
C GLU A 76 -2.69 -1.57 -14.82
N VAL A 77 -3.73 -1.07 -15.47
CA VAL A 77 -4.30 -1.65 -16.70
C VAL A 77 -4.63 -0.57 -17.73
N ASP A 78 -4.70 -0.94 -19.01
CA ASP A 78 -5.00 0.00 -20.10
C ASP A 78 -6.46 -0.05 -20.59
N GLY A 79 -7.21 -1.08 -20.17
CA GLY A 79 -8.57 -1.36 -20.66
C GLY A 79 -8.64 -2.06 -22.03
N PHE A 80 -7.49 -2.33 -22.66
CA PHE A 80 -7.36 -3.10 -23.90
C PHE A 80 -6.81 -4.51 -23.68
N GLY A 81 -6.39 -4.82 -22.44
CA GLY A 81 -5.92 -6.14 -22.02
C GLY A 81 -4.47 -6.16 -21.55
N SER A 82 -3.77 -5.02 -21.61
CA SER A 82 -2.42 -4.91 -21.04
C SER A 82 -2.50 -4.72 -19.52
N VAL A 83 -1.60 -5.39 -18.82
CA VAL A 83 -1.60 -5.49 -17.36
C VAL A 83 -0.18 -5.30 -16.84
N ASN A 84 -0.02 -4.42 -15.86
CA ASN A 84 1.23 -4.26 -15.11
C ASN A 84 1.08 -4.94 -13.75
N PHE A 85 1.76 -6.07 -13.57
CA PHE A 85 1.89 -6.73 -12.27
C PHE A 85 3.10 -6.14 -11.55
N MET A 86 2.83 -5.34 -10.52
CA MET A 86 3.82 -4.83 -9.56
C MET A 86 3.10 -4.35 -8.30
N ASP A 87 3.83 -3.78 -7.36
CA ASP A 87 3.29 -2.78 -6.44
C ASP A 87 4.34 -1.70 -6.21
N ASP A 88 3.91 -0.57 -5.67
CA ASP A 88 4.77 0.53 -5.25
C ASP A 88 4.54 0.82 -3.76
N ALA A 89 5.53 1.38 -3.09
CA ALA A 89 5.44 1.66 -1.66
C ALA A 89 4.55 2.86 -1.32
N ASN A 90 4.38 3.82 -2.25
CA ASN A 90 3.57 5.00 -2.01
C ASN A 90 2.08 4.66 -1.96
N ILE A 91 1.35 5.27 -1.02
CA ILE A 91 -0.07 5.03 -0.79
C ILE A 91 -0.89 6.04 -1.62
N PRO A 92 -1.94 5.62 -2.35
CA PRO A 92 -2.52 4.27 -2.41
C PRO A 92 -1.68 3.24 -3.19
N SER A 93 -1.47 2.08 -2.57
CA SER A 93 -0.82 0.89 -3.15
C SER A 93 -1.74 -0.34 -3.08
N LEU A 94 -1.38 -1.45 -3.74
CA LEU A 94 -2.13 -2.70 -3.61
C LEU A 94 -2.04 -3.25 -2.19
N LEU A 95 -0.88 -3.12 -1.53
CA LEU A 95 -0.74 -3.53 -0.13
C LEU A 95 -1.67 -2.75 0.79
N SER A 96 -1.91 -1.46 0.51
CA SER A 96 -2.72 -0.57 1.36
C SER A 96 -4.23 -0.69 1.15
N ILE A 97 -4.72 -1.60 0.30
CA ILE A 97 -6.16 -1.76 -0.01
C ILE A 97 -7.06 -1.79 1.24
N PRO A 98 -6.76 -2.58 2.29
CA PRO A 98 -7.57 -2.58 3.50
C PRO A 98 -7.45 -1.30 4.32
N HIS A 99 -6.26 -0.70 4.34
CA HIS A 99 -6.04 0.58 5.01
C HIS A 99 -6.87 1.70 4.38
N LEU A 100 -7.09 1.66 3.06
CA LEU A 100 -7.97 2.59 2.35
C LEU A 100 -9.46 2.36 2.67
N GLY A 101 -9.82 1.21 3.26
CA GLY A 101 -11.20 0.79 3.48
C GLY A 101 -11.90 0.29 2.21
N TYR A 102 -11.17 -0.04 1.15
CA TYR A 102 -11.76 -0.47 -0.12
C TYR A 102 -12.24 -1.93 -0.07
N GLU A 103 -11.44 -2.81 0.53
CA GLU A 103 -11.73 -4.22 0.84
C GLU A 103 -11.25 -4.55 2.26
N THR A 104 -11.59 -5.72 2.78
CA THR A 104 -11.10 -6.16 4.10
C THR A 104 -9.82 -7.00 3.97
N ASN A 105 -9.08 -7.16 5.08
CA ASN A 105 -7.95 -8.10 5.15
C ASN A 105 -8.37 -9.54 4.77
N ASP A 106 -9.65 -9.89 4.95
CA ASP A 106 -10.19 -11.23 4.66
C ASP A 106 -10.58 -11.46 3.20
N ASN A 107 -10.59 -10.42 2.36
CA ASN A 107 -10.89 -10.57 0.95
C ASN A 107 -9.88 -11.53 0.29
N ALA A 108 -10.39 -12.56 -0.38
CA ALA A 108 -9.56 -13.63 -0.95
C ALA A 108 -8.67 -13.17 -2.12
N ILE A 109 -9.12 -12.20 -2.91
CA ILE A 109 -8.32 -11.58 -3.98
C ILE A 109 -7.22 -10.72 -3.36
N TYR A 110 -7.55 -9.94 -2.33
CA TYR A 110 -6.56 -9.15 -1.58
C TYR A 110 -5.49 -10.04 -0.95
N LYS A 111 -5.85 -11.13 -0.26
CA LYS A 111 -4.87 -12.05 0.34
C LYS A 111 -3.87 -12.58 -0.70
N ARG A 112 -4.34 -13.00 -1.87
CA ARG A 112 -3.45 -13.46 -2.97
C ARG A 112 -2.64 -12.31 -3.57
N THR A 113 -3.21 -11.11 -3.63
CA THR A 113 -2.50 -9.90 -4.07
C THR A 113 -1.38 -9.56 -3.07
N ARG A 114 -1.65 -9.59 -1.77
CA ARG A 114 -0.68 -9.40 -0.69
C ARG A 114 0.47 -10.40 -0.80
N ASP A 115 0.17 -11.69 -1.00
CA ASP A 115 1.18 -12.72 -1.21
C ASP A 115 2.07 -12.44 -2.43
N TYR A 116 1.47 -11.93 -3.52
CA TYR A 116 2.21 -11.48 -4.69
C TYR A 116 3.13 -10.30 -4.38
N VAL A 117 2.57 -9.24 -3.78
CA VAL A 117 3.26 -7.97 -3.48
C VAL A 117 4.46 -8.17 -2.55
N LEU A 118 4.31 -9.01 -1.52
CA LEU A 118 5.34 -9.32 -0.51
C LEU A 118 6.28 -10.45 -0.94
N SER A 119 6.42 -10.68 -2.25
CA SER A 119 7.27 -11.73 -2.80
C SER A 119 8.21 -11.22 -3.88
N ARG A 120 9.23 -12.02 -4.22
CA ARG A 120 10.13 -11.76 -5.36
C ARG A 120 9.44 -11.74 -6.73
N SER A 121 8.14 -12.06 -6.81
CA SER A 121 7.36 -11.90 -8.04
C SER A 121 6.92 -10.46 -8.29
N ASN A 122 6.87 -9.62 -7.26
CA ASN A 122 6.80 -8.18 -7.41
C ASN A 122 8.20 -7.66 -7.80
N PRO A 123 8.37 -7.03 -8.98
CA PRO A 123 9.68 -6.57 -9.45
C PRO A 123 10.34 -5.52 -8.54
N TYR A 124 9.55 -4.83 -7.71
CA TYR A 124 10.04 -3.80 -6.79
C TYR A 124 10.09 -4.27 -5.33
N PHE A 125 9.80 -5.54 -5.04
CA PHE A 125 10.02 -6.10 -3.71
C PHE A 125 11.51 -6.40 -3.52
N SER A 126 12.19 -5.57 -2.73
CA SER A 126 13.62 -5.69 -2.48
C SER A 126 13.87 -6.50 -1.20
N THR A 127 14.96 -7.27 -1.21
CA THR A 127 15.35 -8.13 -0.08
C THR A 127 16.80 -7.95 0.30
N GLY A 128 17.09 -7.88 1.59
CA GLY A 128 18.44 -7.84 2.13
C GLY A 128 18.45 -7.97 3.66
N PRO A 129 19.64 -7.92 4.29
CA PRO A 129 19.77 -8.08 5.73
C PRO A 129 19.19 -6.93 6.56
N VAL A 130 19.08 -5.72 6.00
CA VAL A 130 18.63 -4.52 6.71
C VAL A 130 17.11 -4.37 6.64
N LEU A 131 16.56 -4.36 5.43
CA LEU A 131 15.16 -4.04 5.19
C LEU A 131 14.63 -4.85 3.99
N ASN A 132 13.41 -5.38 4.12
CA ASN A 132 12.74 -6.20 3.11
C ASN A 132 11.34 -5.65 2.87
N SER A 133 11.17 -4.88 1.79
CA SER A 133 9.93 -4.17 1.48
C SER A 133 9.86 -3.82 0.00
N THR A 134 8.66 -3.49 -0.45
CA THR A 134 8.44 -2.84 -1.74
C THR A 134 9.13 -1.47 -1.73
N GLY A 135 9.77 -1.14 -2.84
CA GLY A 135 10.23 0.23 -3.16
C GLY A 135 9.40 0.78 -4.33
N GLY A 136 10.08 1.10 -5.42
CA GLY A 136 9.47 1.56 -6.66
C GLY A 136 10.53 1.93 -7.70
N PRO A 137 10.12 2.32 -8.92
CA PRO A 137 11.07 2.80 -9.93
C PRO A 137 11.70 4.15 -9.56
N HIS A 138 11.09 4.93 -8.67
CA HIS A 138 11.55 6.27 -8.27
C HIS A 138 13.03 6.35 -7.87
N LEU A 139 13.49 5.37 -7.08
CA LEU A 139 14.89 5.25 -6.62
C LEU A 139 15.58 3.97 -7.12
N GLY A 140 14.83 3.12 -7.81
CA GLY A 140 15.33 1.90 -8.42
C GLY A 140 15.47 0.69 -7.46
N PRO A 141 15.87 -0.47 -8.00
CA PRO A 141 15.98 -1.71 -7.25
C PRO A 141 16.98 -1.65 -6.10
N GLY A 142 16.67 -2.33 -4.98
CA GLY A 142 17.54 -2.39 -3.80
C GLY A 142 17.31 -1.26 -2.79
N MET A 143 16.56 -0.22 -3.17
CA MET A 143 16.07 0.84 -2.27
C MET A 143 14.64 0.51 -1.84
N ALA A 144 14.51 -0.07 -0.65
CA ALA A 144 13.22 -0.47 -0.10
C ALA A 144 12.65 0.65 0.77
N TRP A 145 11.32 0.82 0.75
CA TRP A 145 10.68 1.95 1.43
C TRP A 145 10.07 1.50 2.76
N PRO A 146 10.43 2.15 3.88
CA PRO A 146 9.85 1.89 5.19
C PRO A 146 8.32 1.96 5.23
N MET A 147 7.70 2.83 4.40
CA MET A 147 6.25 2.92 4.28
C MET A 147 5.58 1.60 3.87
N GLY A 148 6.23 0.79 3.02
CA GLY A 148 5.73 -0.53 2.66
C GLY A 148 5.69 -1.49 3.85
N ILE A 149 6.64 -1.38 4.80
CA ILE A 149 6.63 -2.15 6.05
C ILE A 149 5.51 -1.66 6.98
N ILE A 150 5.32 -0.35 7.08
CA ILE A 150 4.23 0.21 7.87
C ILE A 150 2.88 -0.29 7.34
N MET A 151 2.69 -0.28 6.02
CA MET A 151 1.49 -0.85 5.40
C MET A 151 1.37 -2.35 5.63
N ARG A 152 2.46 -3.10 5.53
CA ARG A 152 2.49 -4.54 5.86
C ARG A 152 1.97 -4.80 7.28
N ILE A 153 2.41 -4.00 8.26
CA ILE A 153 1.95 -4.09 9.66
C ILE A 153 0.47 -3.75 9.77
N MET A 154 0.05 -2.60 9.24
CA MET A 154 -1.32 -2.09 9.38
C MET A 154 -2.37 -2.98 8.68
N THR A 155 -1.93 -3.87 7.78
CA THR A 155 -2.79 -4.79 7.04
C THR A 155 -2.51 -6.26 7.37
N SER A 156 -1.87 -6.52 8.52
CA SER A 156 -1.64 -7.87 9.04
C SER A 156 -2.45 -8.15 10.30
N ASP A 157 -2.82 -9.41 10.47
CA ASP A 157 -3.37 -9.98 11.69
C ASP A 157 -2.44 -11.00 12.37
N ASP A 158 -1.28 -11.29 11.75
CA ASP A 158 -0.25 -12.19 12.27
C ASP A 158 0.70 -11.42 13.20
N ASP A 159 0.68 -11.77 14.49
CA ASP A 159 1.49 -11.11 15.52
C ASP A 159 3.00 -11.25 15.28
N ASP A 160 3.46 -12.34 14.68
CA ASP A 160 4.87 -12.57 14.41
C ASP A 160 5.33 -11.82 13.16
N GLU A 161 4.48 -11.74 12.12
CA GLU A 161 4.71 -10.84 10.99
C GLU A 161 4.84 -9.39 11.44
N ILE A 162 3.93 -8.93 12.30
CA ILE A 162 3.93 -7.56 12.83
C ILE A 162 5.19 -7.32 13.66
N ALA A 163 5.51 -8.19 14.60
CA ALA A 163 6.67 -8.02 15.47
C ALA A 163 7.99 -8.04 14.66
N GLY A 164 8.13 -8.94 13.70
CA GLY A 164 9.29 -8.98 12.81
C GLY A 164 9.42 -7.72 11.95
N SER A 165 8.30 -7.21 11.44
CA SER A 165 8.24 -5.98 10.65
C SER A 165 8.59 -4.74 11.49
N LEU A 166 8.11 -4.65 12.73
CA LEU A 166 8.49 -3.59 13.67
C LEU A 166 9.99 -3.61 13.98
N LYS A 167 10.55 -4.80 14.27
CA LYS A 167 12.00 -4.95 14.52
C LYS A 167 12.81 -4.45 13.32
N MET A 168 12.42 -4.85 12.10
CA MET A 168 13.07 -4.41 10.87
C MET A 168 12.99 -2.90 10.67
N LEU A 169 11.80 -2.32 10.89
CA LEU A 169 11.57 -0.88 10.74
C LEU A 169 12.41 -0.05 11.71
N MET A 170 12.48 -0.46 12.98
CA MET A 170 13.29 0.20 14.01
C MET A 170 14.79 0.06 13.76
N GLY A 171 15.22 -1.07 13.21
CA GLY A 171 16.62 -1.33 12.87
C GLY A 171 17.16 -0.56 11.68
N ALA A 172 16.29 0.00 10.83
CA ALA A 172 16.66 0.66 9.57
C ALA A 172 16.63 2.20 9.64
N THR A 173 16.82 2.77 10.83
CA THR A 173 16.73 4.23 11.05
C THR A 173 18.07 4.95 10.95
N SER A 174 19.18 4.24 10.70
CA SER A 174 20.54 4.80 10.75
C SER A 174 20.87 5.45 12.11
N GLY A 175 20.21 5.01 13.19
CA GLY A 175 20.34 5.58 14.54
C GLY A 175 19.67 6.95 14.74
N LEU A 176 18.94 7.48 13.75
CA LEU A 176 18.31 8.80 13.80
C LEU A 176 16.95 8.80 14.48
N GLY A 177 16.32 7.63 14.64
CA GLY A 177 14.98 7.50 15.23
C GLY A 177 13.86 8.10 14.37
N LEU A 178 14.11 8.33 13.08
CA LEU A 178 13.14 8.82 12.10
C LEU A 178 12.94 7.79 11.00
N ILE A 179 11.80 7.88 10.32
CA ILE A 179 11.47 7.06 9.15
C ILE A 179 11.93 7.79 7.89
N HIS A 180 12.86 7.15 7.16
CA HIS A 180 13.35 7.59 5.87
C HIS A 180 12.37 7.30 4.74
N GLU A 181 12.56 7.93 3.59
CA GLU A 181 11.78 7.60 2.38
C GLU A 181 12.14 6.21 1.86
N SER A 182 13.43 5.96 1.70
CA SER A 182 13.96 4.66 1.31
C SER A 182 15.24 4.33 2.05
N VAL A 183 15.55 3.04 2.15
CA VAL A 183 16.77 2.50 2.77
C VAL A 183 17.32 1.41 1.85
N ASN A 184 18.62 1.40 1.64
CA ASN A 184 19.27 0.32 0.92
C ASN A 184 19.13 -0.99 1.71
N THR A 185 18.66 -2.04 1.06
CA THR A 185 18.39 -3.32 1.72
C THR A 185 19.62 -4.01 2.33
N PHE A 186 20.83 -3.59 1.98
CA PHE A 186 22.11 -4.12 2.50
C PHE A 186 22.88 -3.14 3.38
N ASP A 187 22.51 -1.86 3.43
CA ASP A 187 23.26 -0.81 4.13
C ASP A 187 22.30 0.25 4.69
N ASP A 188 22.08 0.25 6.00
CA ASP A 188 21.15 1.16 6.67
C ASP A 188 21.67 2.60 6.75
N THR A 189 22.92 2.85 6.36
CA THR A 189 23.50 4.20 6.29
C THR A 189 23.27 4.86 4.93
N ASN A 190 22.80 4.09 3.93
CA ASN A 190 22.42 4.58 2.61
C ASN A 190 20.89 4.70 2.50
N TRP A 191 20.37 5.90 2.78
CA TRP A 191 18.95 6.21 2.79
C TRP A 191 18.66 7.54 2.09
N SER A 192 17.39 7.75 1.69
CA SER A 192 16.91 9.02 1.14
C SER A 192 15.99 9.76 2.11
N ARG A 193 16.06 11.10 2.04
CA ARG A 193 15.27 12.07 2.83
C ARG A 193 15.33 11.87 4.34
N SER A 194 16.25 12.60 4.96
CA SER A 194 16.42 12.65 6.42
C SER A 194 15.18 13.17 7.16
N TRP A 195 14.31 13.90 6.47
CA TRP A 195 13.11 14.46 7.03
C TRP A 195 11.90 14.26 6.12
N PHE A 196 11.17 13.18 6.39
CA PHE A 196 9.96 12.83 5.67
C PHE A 196 8.76 12.78 6.61
N ALA A 197 8.11 13.94 6.79
CA ALA A 197 7.03 14.11 7.77
C ALA A 197 5.85 13.14 7.55
N TRP A 198 5.54 12.81 6.30
CA TRP A 198 4.48 11.84 5.99
C TRP A 198 4.78 10.45 6.54
N ALA A 199 5.98 9.91 6.26
CA ALA A 199 6.37 8.58 6.74
C ALA A 199 6.43 8.53 8.28
N ASN A 200 6.91 9.60 8.92
CA ASN A 200 6.89 9.72 10.39
C ASN A 200 5.45 9.76 10.95
N GLY A 201 4.55 10.50 10.31
CA GLY A 201 3.13 10.55 10.68
C GLY A 201 2.45 9.19 10.52
N LEU A 202 2.75 8.48 9.43
CA LEU A 202 2.24 7.14 9.15
C LEU A 202 2.72 6.12 10.20
N PHE A 203 3.98 6.22 10.62
CA PHE A 203 4.51 5.41 11.73
C PHE A 203 3.78 5.70 13.04
N GLY A 204 3.53 6.97 13.36
CA GLY A 204 2.73 7.34 14.53
C GLY A 204 1.30 6.78 14.47
N GLN A 205 0.66 6.85 13.31
CA GLN A 205 -0.67 6.26 13.08
C GLN A 205 -0.66 4.75 13.31
N MET A 206 0.34 4.04 12.79
CA MET A 206 0.51 2.60 13.00
C MET A 206 0.68 2.24 14.49
N LEU A 207 1.44 3.04 15.25
CA LEU A 207 1.58 2.80 16.70
C LEU A 207 0.25 2.96 17.43
N ILE A 208 -0.58 3.94 17.05
CA ILE A 208 -1.92 4.13 17.62
C ILE A 208 -2.82 2.93 17.28
N ASP A 209 -2.84 2.48 16.01
CA ASP A 209 -3.58 1.28 15.58
C ASP A 209 -3.18 0.05 16.41
N LEU A 210 -1.88 -0.19 16.56
CA LEU A 210 -1.38 -1.32 17.33
C LEU A 210 -1.69 -1.21 18.83
N ALA A 211 -1.67 -0.01 19.39
CA ALA A 211 -2.03 0.21 20.79
C ALA A 211 -3.49 -0.17 21.06
N ASP A 212 -4.39 0.12 20.11
CA ASP A 212 -5.80 -0.22 20.23
C ASP A 212 -6.06 -1.71 19.94
N ARG A 213 -5.46 -2.25 18.87
CA ARG A 213 -5.82 -3.55 18.32
C ARG A 213 -4.97 -4.71 18.86
N LYS A 214 -3.68 -4.47 19.13
CA LYS A 214 -2.69 -5.49 19.52
C LYS A 214 -1.68 -4.95 20.56
N PRO A 215 -2.11 -4.39 21.71
CA PRO A 215 -1.24 -3.70 22.67
C PRO A 215 -0.08 -4.55 23.22
N LYS A 216 -0.25 -5.87 23.27
CA LYS A 216 0.80 -6.80 23.75
C LYS A 216 2.04 -6.81 22.85
N ILE A 217 1.92 -6.47 21.57
CA ILE A 217 3.07 -6.38 20.66
C ILE A 217 3.98 -5.23 21.07
N LEU A 218 3.40 -4.09 21.45
CA LEU A 218 4.16 -2.91 21.87
C LEU A 218 4.86 -3.08 23.23
N GLN A 219 4.51 -4.11 23.99
CA GLN A 219 5.19 -4.47 25.24
C GLN A 219 6.43 -5.36 25.02
N ARG A 220 6.66 -5.85 23.80
CA ARG A 220 7.85 -6.65 23.47
C ARG A 220 9.09 -5.74 23.45
N SER A 221 10.24 -6.29 23.84
CA SER A 221 11.53 -5.61 23.59
C SER A 221 11.93 -5.82 22.13
N PHE A 222 12.29 -4.73 21.48
CA PHE A 222 12.89 -4.73 20.14
C PHE A 222 14.35 -4.27 20.18
N GLN A 223 14.90 -4.08 21.38
CA GLN A 223 16.32 -3.89 21.65
C GLN A 223 16.94 -5.26 21.93
N ASP A 224 18.05 -5.56 21.26
CA ASP A 224 18.89 -6.72 21.56
C ASP A 224 19.74 -6.47 22.82
#